data_AF-A0A847QWT0-F1
#
_entry.id   AF-A0A847QWT0-F1
#
_cell.length_a   1.000
_cell.length_b   1.000
_cell.length_c   1.000
_cell.angle_alpha   90.00
_cell.angle_beta   90.00
_cell.angle_gamma   90.00
#
_symmetry.space_group_name_H-M   'P 1'
#
loop_
_entity.id
_entity.type
_entity.pdbx_description
1 polymer ?
#
loop_
_entity_poly.entity_id
_entity_poly.type
_entity_poly.pdbx_seq_one_letter_code
_entity_poly.pdbx_strand_id
1 'polypeptide(L)'
;MKRKRKPDKYILLVYLEQYYKGDSVKKEIYSKLSNDLWSINFEGSIIRSTNSERCKDEFNDIIETKRYSYFIVDKKNERETKEIVKFITGNDIEVIDLNVQNKVYDIDRLIIFKINNEIKESSNNYLSYTILCMLLDAGINHCIYSDRDGEINKKLDIRMKNKEDNRNSALGFRRDLGHVLRSSWESDFARILNYLNIEWDYEKEGFELDSKYIQGYYIPDFFLDNNIIIEIKGFWDDESRKKVRCFKEQYNNYKLLLIDSDMMITLWKLYSNKIEGWESKGISNKNEKLPVVGITIANRKKYVDNIEIGEEVYLKRELDNKYDVNAIQVLDLNGNLLGYISAEWAVIYSYKLELGMKYTAVVTKKEQKVMIIDIKRINIEEDIIYKFLKEKDK
;
A
#
# COMPACT_ATOMS: atom_id res chain seq x y z
N MET A 1 -17.43 27.17 33.08
CA MET A 1 -17.49 25.70 32.85
C MET A 1 -18.14 25.41 31.50
N LYS A 2 -17.35 25.03 30.48
CA LYS A 2 -17.92 24.57 29.19
C LYS A 2 -18.52 23.17 29.41
N ARG A 3 -19.85 23.05 29.35
CA ARG A 3 -20.55 21.77 29.43
C ARG A 3 -20.10 20.88 28.26
N LYS A 4 -19.55 19.70 28.54
CA LYS A 4 -19.28 18.66 27.53
C LYS A 4 -20.60 18.29 26.86
N ARG A 5 -20.78 18.66 25.58
CA ARG A 5 -21.97 18.31 24.79
C ARG A 5 -22.00 16.79 24.62
N LYS A 6 -23.10 16.14 25.03
CA LYS A 6 -23.36 14.74 24.69
C LYS A 6 -23.60 14.65 23.18
N PRO A 7 -23.07 13.64 22.48
CA PRO A 7 -23.30 13.50 21.05
C PRO A 7 -24.75 13.18 20.72
N ASP A 8 -25.19 13.65 19.56
CA ASP A 8 -26.52 13.43 19.04
C ASP A 8 -26.78 11.93 18.85
N LYS A 9 -27.94 11.43 19.29
CA LYS A 9 -28.37 10.05 19.01
C LYS A 9 -28.38 9.76 17.51
N TYR A 10 -28.66 10.78 16.69
CA TYR A 10 -28.61 10.67 15.24
C TYR A 10 -27.20 10.27 14.76
N ILE A 11 -26.16 10.90 15.28
CA ILE A 11 -24.77 10.62 14.94
C ILE A 11 -24.40 9.17 15.28
N LEU A 12 -24.89 8.69 16.44
CA LEU A 12 -24.70 7.32 16.87
C LEU A 12 -25.36 6.30 15.94
N LEU A 13 -26.62 6.57 15.56
CA LEU A 13 -27.37 5.74 14.63
C LEU A 13 -26.63 5.59 13.30
N VAL A 14 -26.19 6.71 12.71
CA VAL A 14 -25.48 6.68 11.43
C VAL A 14 -24.11 6.00 11.54
N TYR A 15 -23.40 6.05 12.68
CA TYR A 15 -22.18 5.24 12.87
C TYR A 15 -22.47 3.74 12.80
N LEU A 16 -23.56 3.28 13.44
CA LEU A 16 -23.94 1.88 13.37
C LEU A 16 -24.38 1.48 11.95
N GLU A 17 -24.77 2.45 11.11
CA GLU A 17 -25.17 2.17 9.73
C GLU A 17 -24.10 1.53 8.87
N GLN A 18 -22.83 1.82 9.16
CA GLN A 18 -21.74 1.26 8.37
C GLN A 18 -21.66 -0.27 8.48
N TYR A 19 -21.94 -0.84 9.65
CA TYR A 19 -21.69 -2.27 9.89
C TYR A 19 -22.67 -3.23 9.19
N TYR A 20 -23.75 -2.73 8.57
CA TYR A 20 -24.71 -3.56 7.81
C TYR A 20 -24.62 -3.42 6.29
N LYS A 21 -23.76 -2.55 5.75
CA LYS A 21 -23.71 -2.28 4.30
C LYS A 21 -23.43 -3.58 3.52
N GLY A 22 -24.36 -3.98 2.65
CA GLY A 22 -24.28 -5.18 1.80
C GLY A 22 -24.88 -6.48 2.38
N ASP A 23 -25.56 -6.44 3.53
CA ASP A 23 -26.11 -7.63 4.20
C ASP A 23 -27.59 -7.41 4.57
N SER A 24 -28.50 -8.11 3.90
CA SER A 24 -29.96 -7.95 4.04
C SER A 24 -30.48 -8.38 5.41
N VAL A 25 -29.85 -9.36 6.06
CA VAL A 25 -30.20 -9.83 7.41
C VAL A 25 -29.80 -8.77 8.44
N LYS A 26 -28.60 -8.20 8.30
CA LYS A 26 -28.13 -7.11 9.19
C LYS A 26 -28.92 -5.82 9.01
N LYS A 27 -29.44 -5.55 7.82
CA LYS A 27 -30.34 -4.41 7.55
C LYS A 27 -31.64 -4.48 8.37
N GLU A 28 -32.20 -5.67 8.53
CA GLU A 28 -33.41 -5.87 9.34
C GLU A 28 -33.12 -5.68 10.84
N ILE A 29 -31.97 -6.19 11.31
CA ILE A 29 -31.51 -5.99 12.68
C ILE A 29 -31.23 -4.51 12.97
N TYR A 30 -30.59 -3.79 12.04
CA TYR A 30 -30.42 -2.33 12.17
C TYR A 30 -31.75 -1.59 12.23
N SER A 31 -32.71 -1.95 11.39
CA SER A 31 -34.05 -1.32 11.42
C SER A 31 -34.72 -1.47 12.79
N LYS A 32 -34.57 -2.64 13.43
CA LYS A 32 -35.02 -2.87 14.82
C LYS A 32 -34.26 -2.00 15.82
N LEU A 33 -32.93 -1.98 15.72
CA LEU A 33 -32.06 -1.20 16.60
C LEU A 33 -32.27 0.32 16.50
N SER A 34 -32.55 0.81 15.29
CA SER A 34 -32.90 2.21 15.04
C SER A 34 -34.17 2.55 15.80
N ASN A 35 -35.23 1.76 15.65
CA ASN A 35 -36.48 1.95 16.38
C ASN A 35 -36.30 1.92 17.91
N ASP A 36 -35.47 1.00 18.43
CA ASP A 36 -35.16 0.92 19.85
C ASP A 36 -34.38 2.16 20.35
N LEU A 37 -33.38 2.63 19.60
CA LEU A 37 -32.58 3.82 19.95
C LEU A 37 -33.37 5.13 19.85
N TRP A 38 -34.33 5.24 18.92
CA TRP A 38 -35.27 6.36 18.86
C TRP A 38 -36.15 6.44 20.13
N SER A 39 -36.43 5.29 20.78
CA SER A 39 -37.25 5.20 22.00
C SER A 39 -36.52 5.53 23.31
N ILE A 40 -35.18 5.50 23.33
CA ILE A 40 -34.38 5.76 24.53
C ILE A 40 -34.18 7.26 24.72
N ASN A 41 -34.88 7.92 25.66
CA ASN A 41 -34.67 9.33 25.99
C ASN A 41 -33.29 9.58 26.64
N PHE A 42 -32.31 10.08 25.88
CA PHE A 42 -31.14 10.74 26.44
C PHE A 42 -31.46 12.22 26.67
N GLU A 43 -31.56 12.64 27.93
CA GLU A 43 -31.59 14.05 28.29
C GLU A 43 -30.25 14.71 27.90
N GLY A 44 -30.30 15.59 26.90
CA GLY A 44 -29.19 16.39 26.41
C GLY A 44 -29.63 17.24 25.23
N SER A 45 -29.89 18.53 25.48
CA SER A 45 -30.36 19.48 24.49
C SER A 45 -29.29 19.83 23.45
N ILE A 46 -29.64 19.66 22.17
CA ILE A 46 -29.00 20.34 21.05
C ILE A 46 -29.85 21.57 20.73
N ILE A 47 -29.21 22.74 20.71
CA ILE A 47 -29.81 23.97 20.17
C ILE A 47 -29.92 23.74 18.66
N ARG A 48 -31.15 23.56 18.17
CA ARG A 48 -31.45 23.82 16.77
C ARG A 48 -31.58 25.34 16.64
N SER A 49 -30.65 26.00 15.96
CA SER A 49 -30.92 27.35 15.44
C SER A 49 -31.83 27.19 14.22
N THR A 50 -33.12 27.15 14.46
CA THR A 50 -34.07 27.67 13.48
C THR A 50 -34.00 29.17 13.60
N ASN A 51 -33.34 29.83 12.65
CA ASN A 51 -33.84 31.08 12.05
C ASN A 51 -32.88 31.51 10.94
N SER A 52 -33.29 31.18 9.72
CA SER A 52 -32.95 31.94 8.53
C SER A 52 -33.68 33.27 8.60
N GLU A 53 -33.03 34.33 9.07
CA GLU A 53 -33.46 35.69 8.73
C GLU A 53 -32.23 36.58 8.62
N ARG A 54 -32.04 37.07 7.40
CA ARG A 54 -31.07 38.11 7.05
C ARG A 54 -31.29 39.31 7.97
N CYS A 55 -30.27 39.70 8.71
CA CYS A 55 -29.94 41.11 8.86
C CYS A 55 -28.59 41.33 8.18
N LYS A 56 -28.67 41.96 7.01
CA LYS A 56 -27.59 42.79 6.49
C LYS A 56 -27.45 43.93 7.50
N ASP A 57 -26.26 44.12 8.04
CA ASP A 57 -25.62 45.43 8.13
C ASP A 57 -24.18 45.26 8.63
N GLU A 58 -23.30 46.03 8.00
CA GLU A 58 -21.95 46.39 8.41
C GLU A 58 -20.84 45.32 8.29
N PHE A 59 -20.08 45.45 7.19
CA PHE A 59 -18.72 44.92 7.06
C PHE A 59 -17.83 45.50 8.17
N ASN A 60 -17.29 44.66 9.06
CA ASN A 60 -15.89 44.74 9.54
C ASN A 60 -15.46 43.63 10.51
N ASP A 61 -15.85 42.37 10.30
CA ASP A 61 -15.11 41.25 10.90
C ASP A 61 -15.14 40.07 9.92
N ILE A 62 -13.98 39.71 9.38
CA ILE A 62 -13.82 38.40 8.76
C ILE A 62 -13.90 37.41 9.93
N ILE A 63 -15.09 36.87 10.20
CA ILE A 63 -15.25 35.74 11.11
C ILE A 63 -14.48 34.58 10.45
N GLU A 64 -13.30 34.24 10.98
CA GLU A 64 -12.63 32.98 10.66
C GLU A 64 -13.60 31.85 10.97
N THR A 65 -14.27 31.32 9.94
CA THR A 65 -15.23 30.22 10.11
C THR A 65 -14.48 29.00 10.61
N LYS A 66 -14.70 28.59 11.86
CA LYS A 66 -14.02 27.42 12.43
C LYS A 66 -14.70 26.17 11.90
N ARG A 67 -14.01 25.47 11.00
CA ARG A 67 -14.49 24.22 10.40
C ARG A 67 -13.93 23.06 11.19
N TYR A 68 -14.82 22.23 11.75
CA TYR A 68 -14.41 21.02 12.44
C TYR A 68 -14.83 19.79 11.65
N SER A 69 -14.02 18.74 11.74
CA SER A 69 -14.41 17.38 11.39
C SER A 69 -14.48 16.55 12.66
N TYR A 70 -15.60 15.87 12.87
CA TYR A 70 -15.77 14.97 13.99
C TYR A 70 -15.64 13.55 13.49
N PHE A 71 -14.83 12.77 14.20
CA PHE A 71 -14.60 11.37 13.95
C PHE A 71 -15.27 10.53 15.02
N ILE A 72 -15.82 9.41 14.58
CA ILE A 72 -16.36 8.38 15.47
C ILE A 72 -15.62 7.09 15.16
N VAL A 73 -15.16 6.43 16.22
CA VAL A 73 -14.38 5.20 16.13
C VAL A 73 -14.80 4.26 17.25
N ASP A 74 -14.73 2.96 17.01
CA ASP A 74 -14.83 1.94 18.06
C ASP A 74 -13.76 2.17 19.14
N LYS A 75 -14.16 2.15 20.41
CA LYS A 75 -13.27 2.37 21.56
C LYS A 75 -12.08 1.43 21.57
N LYS A 76 -12.21 0.20 21.04
CA LYS A 76 -11.08 -0.75 20.97
C LYS A 76 -9.89 -0.23 20.17
N ASN A 77 -10.12 0.71 19.25
CA ASN A 77 -9.08 1.33 18.42
C ASN A 77 -8.61 2.70 18.96
N GLU A 78 -9.01 3.11 20.16
CA GLU A 78 -8.69 4.45 20.70
C GLU A 78 -7.20 4.74 20.73
N ARG A 79 -6.40 3.79 21.21
CA ARG A 79 -4.94 3.97 21.37
C ARG A 79 -4.28 4.28 20.03
N GLU A 80 -4.54 3.45 19.02
CA GLU A 80 -3.97 3.62 17.68
C GLU A 80 -4.51 4.89 17.02
N THR A 81 -5.80 5.19 17.19
CA THR A 81 -6.42 6.44 16.71
C THR A 81 -5.72 7.67 17.28
N LYS A 82 -5.49 7.71 18.59
CA LYS A 82 -4.78 8.82 19.25
C LYS A 82 -3.37 8.99 18.71
N GLU A 83 -2.67 7.88 18.45
CA GLU A 83 -1.31 7.89 17.94
C GLU A 83 -1.23 8.40 16.50
N ILE A 84 -2.12 7.94 15.63
CA ILE A 84 -2.25 8.45 14.25
C ILE A 84 -2.51 9.95 14.26
N VAL A 85 -3.49 10.39 15.06
CA VAL A 85 -3.85 11.82 15.11
C VAL A 85 -2.71 12.66 15.68
N LYS A 86 -2.06 12.20 16.75
CA LYS A 86 -0.89 12.88 17.33
C LYS A 86 0.25 13.00 16.33
N PHE A 87 0.50 11.94 15.55
CA PHE A 87 1.53 11.95 14.52
C PHE A 87 1.24 12.99 13.43
N ILE A 88 -0.01 13.05 12.95
CA ILE A 88 -0.40 13.94 11.85
C ILE A 88 -0.45 15.41 12.30
N THR A 89 -0.95 15.66 13.51
CA THR A 89 -1.27 17.01 14.01
C THR A 89 -0.25 17.58 14.98
N GLY A 90 0.69 16.77 15.46
CA GLY A 90 1.60 17.10 16.57
C GLY A 90 0.92 17.21 17.94
N ASN A 91 -0.40 17.02 18.02
CA ASN A 91 -1.19 17.30 19.21
C ASN A 91 -1.99 16.08 19.68
N ASP A 92 -2.08 15.90 20.99
CA ASP A 92 -3.01 14.92 21.56
C ASP A 92 -4.47 15.38 21.35
N ILE A 93 -5.37 14.42 21.23
CA ILE A 93 -6.81 14.68 21.14
C ILE A 93 -7.55 14.31 22.40
N GLU A 94 -8.48 15.18 22.80
CA GLU A 94 -9.52 14.82 23.73
C GLU A 94 -10.57 13.96 23.04
N VAL A 95 -10.85 12.80 23.64
CA VAL A 95 -11.91 11.90 23.21
C VAL A 95 -13.09 11.97 24.17
N ILE A 96 -14.29 11.96 23.61
CA ILE A 96 -15.54 11.76 24.34
C ILE A 96 -15.87 10.27 24.25
N ASP A 97 -15.93 9.62 25.40
CA ASP A 97 -16.27 8.22 25.50
C ASP A 97 -17.79 8.04 25.61
N LEU A 98 -18.34 7.19 24.77
CA LEU A 98 -19.76 6.84 24.72
C LEU A 98 -19.95 5.39 25.11
N ASN A 99 -20.71 5.21 26.18
CA ASN A 99 -21.16 3.90 26.63
C ASN A 99 -22.29 3.41 25.72
N VAL A 100 -21.94 2.79 24.60
CA VAL A 100 -22.87 2.25 23.59
C VAL A 100 -22.53 0.81 23.32
N GLN A 101 -23.42 -0.08 23.72
CA GLN A 101 -23.26 -1.51 23.52
C GLN A 101 -24.15 -2.02 22.39
N ASN A 102 -23.56 -2.75 21.47
CA ASN A 102 -24.24 -3.45 20.40
C ASN A 102 -23.54 -4.79 20.12
N LYS A 103 -24.11 -5.87 20.66
CA LYS A 103 -23.58 -7.24 20.51
C LYS A 103 -23.56 -7.74 19.07
N VAL A 104 -24.48 -7.26 18.22
CA VAL A 104 -24.58 -7.72 16.81
C VAL A 104 -23.38 -7.23 15.99
N TYR A 105 -22.86 -6.05 16.33
CA TYR A 105 -21.75 -5.43 15.62
C TYR A 105 -20.42 -5.48 16.38
N ASP A 106 -20.36 -6.22 17.49
CA ASP A 106 -19.19 -6.29 18.37
C ASP A 106 -18.69 -4.89 18.81
N ILE A 107 -19.65 -4.05 19.24
CA ILE A 107 -19.37 -2.70 19.74
C ILE A 107 -19.70 -2.71 21.23
N ASP A 108 -18.69 -2.45 22.06
CA ASP A 108 -18.89 -2.24 23.50
C ASP A 108 -18.99 -0.75 23.85
N ARG A 109 -18.16 0.08 23.21
CA ARG A 109 -18.10 1.53 23.42
C ARG A 109 -17.62 2.23 22.16
N LEU A 110 -17.93 3.52 22.04
CA LEU A 110 -17.43 4.39 20.98
C LEU A 110 -16.65 5.57 21.55
N ILE A 111 -15.73 6.11 20.75
CA ILE A 111 -15.09 7.39 21.01
C ILE A 111 -15.46 8.40 19.94
N ILE A 112 -15.57 9.66 20.34
CA ILE A 112 -15.68 10.80 19.43
C ILE A 112 -14.56 11.78 19.70
N PHE A 113 -13.92 12.25 18.64
CA PHE A 113 -12.98 13.37 18.72
C PHE A 113 -13.23 14.34 17.57
N LYS A 114 -12.68 15.54 17.68
CA LYS A 114 -12.80 16.57 16.64
C LYS A 114 -11.43 17.09 16.22
N ILE A 115 -11.33 17.43 14.94
CA ILE A 115 -10.14 17.99 14.31
C ILE A 115 -10.51 19.36 13.74
N ASN A 116 -9.65 20.35 13.98
CA ASN A 116 -9.76 21.62 13.27
C ASN A 116 -9.30 21.42 11.83
N ASN A 117 -10.14 21.79 10.86
CA ASN A 117 -9.84 21.62 9.43
C ASN A 117 -8.97 22.75 8.91
N GLU A 118 -7.78 22.86 9.50
CA GLU A 118 -6.69 23.64 8.93
C GLU A 118 -6.16 22.91 7.68
N ILE A 119 -5.78 23.70 6.66
CA ILE A 119 -5.12 23.16 5.47
C ILE A 119 -3.67 22.91 5.83
N LYS A 120 -3.18 21.68 5.62
CA LYS A 120 -1.78 21.37 5.78
C LYS A 120 -1.02 21.93 4.58
N GLU A 121 -0.21 22.97 4.79
CA GLU A 121 0.51 23.68 3.72
C GLU A 121 1.33 22.74 2.83
N SER A 122 1.91 21.68 3.41
CA SER A 122 2.77 20.73 2.70
C SER A 122 2.03 19.81 1.72
N SER A 123 0.73 19.58 1.89
CA SER A 123 -0.05 18.64 1.06
C SER A 123 -1.28 19.27 0.41
N ASN A 124 -1.56 20.55 0.68
CA ASN A 124 -2.77 21.27 0.28
C ASN A 124 -4.09 20.54 0.63
N ASN A 125 -4.03 19.64 1.62
CA ASN A 125 -5.16 18.84 2.08
C ASN A 125 -5.56 19.24 3.50
N TYR A 126 -6.84 19.09 3.82
CA TYR A 126 -7.32 19.26 5.19
C TYR A 126 -6.74 18.16 6.10
N LEU A 127 -6.33 18.52 7.32
CA LEU A 127 -5.82 17.55 8.31
C LEU A 127 -6.77 16.36 8.52
N SER A 128 -8.08 16.62 8.50
CA SER A 128 -9.08 15.56 8.63
C SER A 128 -9.10 14.58 7.45
N TYR A 129 -8.75 15.01 6.24
CA TYR A 129 -8.64 14.09 5.11
C TYR A 129 -7.45 13.15 5.28
N THR A 130 -6.29 13.68 5.72
CA THR A 130 -5.12 12.85 6.01
C THR A 130 -5.40 11.82 7.13
N ILE A 131 -6.05 12.25 8.21
CA ILE A 131 -6.46 11.35 9.31
C ILE A 131 -7.42 10.28 8.80
N LEU A 132 -8.41 10.66 8.00
CA LEU A 132 -9.39 9.76 7.40
C LEU A 132 -8.71 8.65 6.58
N CYS A 133 -7.78 9.02 5.69
CA CYS A 133 -7.06 8.04 4.89
C CYS A 133 -6.21 7.10 5.76
N MET A 134 -5.44 7.65 6.71
CA MET A 134 -4.57 6.84 7.56
C MET A 134 -5.34 5.89 8.49
N LEU A 135 -6.50 6.31 9.03
CA LEU A 135 -7.36 5.40 9.79
C LEU A 135 -7.91 4.27 8.91
N LEU A 136 -8.33 4.59 7.68
CA LEU A 136 -8.82 3.58 6.73
C LEU A 136 -7.71 2.58 6.37
N ASP A 137 -6.51 3.07 6.09
CA ASP A 137 -5.36 2.23 5.76
C ASP A 137 -4.93 1.36 6.94
N ALA A 138 -5.02 1.88 8.18
CA ALA A 138 -4.81 1.12 9.40
C ALA A 138 -5.90 0.06 9.66
N GLY A 139 -6.93 -0.03 8.80
CA GLY A 139 -8.04 -0.95 8.96
C GLY A 139 -9.02 -0.54 10.07
N ILE A 140 -8.95 0.71 10.53
CA ILE A 140 -9.83 1.25 11.55
C ILE A 140 -11.11 1.76 10.87
N ASN A 141 -12.20 1.01 11.04
CA ASN A 141 -13.53 1.49 10.64
C ASN A 141 -13.86 2.77 11.40
N HIS A 142 -14.30 3.78 10.67
CA HIS A 142 -14.62 5.07 11.25
C HIS A 142 -15.65 5.81 10.41
N CYS A 143 -16.23 6.84 11.01
CA CYS A 143 -17.07 7.76 10.27
C CYS A 143 -16.68 9.20 10.57
N ILE A 144 -16.95 10.07 9.61
CA ILE A 144 -16.65 11.50 9.69
C ILE A 144 -17.90 12.32 9.36
N TYR A 145 -18.09 13.42 10.08
CA TYR A 145 -19.01 14.49 9.70
C TYR A 145 -18.36 15.85 9.86
N SER A 146 -18.80 16.80 9.02
CA SER A 146 -18.31 18.17 9.05
C SER A 146 -19.24 19.06 9.85
N ASP A 147 -18.66 20.00 10.57
CA ASP A 147 -19.33 21.07 11.30
C ASP A 147 -18.80 22.40 10.75
N ARG A 148 -19.72 23.23 10.27
CA ARG A 148 -19.43 24.58 9.80
C ARG A 148 -20.13 25.54 10.75
N ASP A 149 -19.36 26.23 11.58
CA ASP A 149 -19.86 27.29 12.46
C ASP A 149 -20.98 26.84 13.42
N GLY A 150 -20.96 25.57 13.84
CA GLY A 150 -21.95 24.96 14.72
C GLY A 150 -23.06 24.21 13.99
N GLU A 151 -23.11 24.29 12.65
CA GLU A 151 -24.03 23.53 11.81
C GLU A 151 -23.38 22.20 11.37
N ILE A 152 -23.87 21.11 11.98
CA ILE A 152 -23.46 19.75 11.62
C ILE A 152 -24.08 19.36 10.28
N ASN A 153 -23.21 19.06 9.31
CA ASN A 153 -23.63 18.43 8.07
C ASN A 153 -24.09 17.00 8.36
N LYS A 154 -25.36 16.72 8.07
CA LYS A 154 -25.99 15.41 8.28
C LYS A 154 -25.45 14.32 7.33
N LYS A 155 -24.72 14.70 6.28
CA LYS A 155 -24.07 13.76 5.36
C LYS A 155 -22.82 13.19 6.04
N LEU A 156 -22.96 11.97 6.54
CA LEU A 156 -21.86 11.18 7.08
C LEU A 156 -21.04 10.59 5.94
N ASP A 157 -19.72 10.68 6.05
CA ASP A 157 -18.81 9.89 5.22
C ASP A 157 -18.32 8.69 6.05
N ILE A 158 -18.54 7.49 5.50
CA ILE A 158 -18.37 6.22 6.17
C ILE A 158 -17.19 5.49 5.52
N ARG A 159 -16.22 5.10 6.32
CA ARG A 159 -14.98 4.47 5.86
C ARG A 159 -14.80 3.13 6.56
N MET A 160 -14.80 2.08 5.75
CA MET A 160 -14.73 0.70 6.24
C MET A 160 -13.60 -0.05 5.55
N LYS A 161 -12.96 -0.95 6.30
CA LYS A 161 -12.09 -1.96 5.73
C LYS A 161 -12.89 -2.80 4.72
N ASN A 162 -12.28 -3.08 3.57
CA ASN A 162 -12.86 -3.97 2.58
C ASN A 162 -12.95 -5.40 3.18
N LYS A 163 -14.14 -6.01 3.15
CA LYS A 163 -14.37 -7.37 3.69
C LYS A 163 -13.61 -8.45 2.93
N GLU A 164 -13.25 -8.18 1.67
CA GLU A 164 -12.48 -9.09 0.81
C GLU A 164 -10.96 -8.97 1.00
N ASP A 165 -10.50 -8.08 1.89
CA ASP A 165 -9.08 -7.92 2.20
C ASP A 165 -8.57 -9.07 3.08
N ASN A 166 -8.24 -10.17 2.41
CA ASN A 166 -7.67 -11.41 2.97
C ASN A 166 -6.15 -11.36 3.10
N ARG A 167 -5.52 -10.18 3.03
CA ARG A 167 -4.06 -10.06 3.16
C ARG A 167 -3.65 -10.46 4.60
N ASN A 168 -2.74 -11.43 4.69
CA ASN A 168 -2.14 -11.92 5.94
C ASN A 168 -0.99 -11.03 6.46
N SER A 169 -0.69 -9.91 5.80
CA SER A 169 0.35 -8.98 6.26
C SER A 169 -0.11 -8.27 7.53
N ALA A 170 0.83 -7.99 8.44
CA ALA A 170 0.56 -7.13 9.59
C ALA A 170 0.19 -5.73 9.07
N LEU A 171 -1.12 -5.46 8.98
CA LEU A 171 -1.65 -4.14 8.69
C LEU A 171 -1.73 -3.37 10.01
N GLY A 172 -1.32 -2.10 9.98
CA GLY A 172 -1.34 -1.24 11.16
C GLY A 172 -0.41 -0.05 11.03
N PHE A 173 -0.64 0.94 11.88
CA PHE A 173 0.18 2.13 11.95
C PHE A 173 1.54 1.83 12.63
N ARG A 174 2.64 2.05 11.91
CA ARG A 174 4.00 1.94 12.45
C ARG A 174 4.41 3.29 13.00
N ARG A 175 4.60 3.40 14.32
CA ARG A 175 4.91 4.67 14.98
C ARG A 175 6.27 5.25 14.60
N ASP A 176 7.25 4.37 14.44
CA ASP A 176 8.61 4.70 14.04
C ASP A 176 8.66 5.25 12.60
N LEU A 177 7.74 4.81 11.75
CA LEU A 177 7.64 5.25 10.37
C LEU A 177 6.63 6.38 10.17
N GLY A 178 5.63 6.50 11.04
CA GLY A 178 4.54 7.46 10.85
C GLY A 178 3.58 7.10 9.72
N HIS A 179 3.58 5.85 9.27
CA HIS A 179 2.86 5.40 8.07
C HIS A 179 2.19 4.05 8.29
N VAL A 180 1.20 3.77 7.43
CA VAL A 180 0.64 2.43 7.25
C VAL A 180 1.12 1.92 5.90
N LEU A 181 1.89 0.84 5.91
CA LEU A 181 2.42 0.19 4.72
C LEU A 181 1.70 -1.15 4.48
N ARG A 182 1.60 -1.61 3.23
CA ARG A 182 0.82 -2.80 2.85
C ARG A 182 1.51 -4.11 3.22
N SER A 183 2.82 -4.09 3.48
CA SER A 183 3.57 -5.28 3.86
C SER A 183 4.70 -5.01 4.86
N SER A 184 5.18 -6.08 5.49
CA SER A 184 6.37 -6.02 6.36
C SER A 184 7.64 -5.72 5.55
N TRP A 185 7.72 -6.15 4.29
CA TRP A 185 8.86 -5.86 3.42
C TRP A 185 8.93 -4.36 3.09
N GLU A 186 7.79 -3.74 2.79
CA GLU A 186 7.71 -2.28 2.65
C GLU A 186 8.11 -1.57 3.94
N SER A 187 7.67 -2.07 5.09
CA SER A 187 8.00 -1.48 6.39
C SER A 187 9.49 -1.53 6.68
N ASP A 188 10.11 -2.69 6.48
CA ASP A 188 11.54 -2.85 6.68
C ASP A 188 12.36 -2.03 5.67
N PHE A 189 11.88 -1.92 4.42
CA PHE A 189 12.52 -1.06 3.43
C PHE A 189 12.43 0.42 3.79
N ALA A 190 11.26 0.91 4.21
CA ALA A 190 11.08 2.28 4.69
C ALA A 190 12.01 2.59 5.88
N ARG A 191 12.22 1.63 6.79
CA ARG A 191 13.19 1.76 7.88
C ARG A 191 14.63 1.85 7.36
N ILE A 192 14.99 1.09 6.32
CA ILE A 192 16.31 1.21 5.67
C ILE A 192 16.49 2.61 5.09
N LEU A 193 15.48 3.14 4.39
CA LEU A 193 15.54 4.50 3.84
C LEU A 193 15.74 5.53 4.96
N ASN A 194 14.98 5.44 6.06
CA ASN A 194 15.15 6.31 7.23
C ASN A 194 16.54 6.17 7.85
N TYR A 195 17.04 4.95 8.03
CA TYR A 195 18.37 4.67 8.57
C TYR A 195 19.49 5.32 7.72
N LEU A 196 19.32 5.31 6.40
CA LEU A 196 20.23 5.92 5.44
C LEU A 196 19.99 7.42 5.21
N ASN A 197 19.02 8.02 5.91
CA ASN A 197 18.57 9.41 5.73
C ASN A 197 18.18 9.72 4.26
N ILE A 198 17.40 8.83 3.66
CA ILE A 198 16.86 8.98 2.32
C ILE A 198 15.39 9.36 2.46
N GLU A 199 15.01 10.51 1.90
CA GLU A 199 13.62 10.96 1.86
C GLU A 199 12.80 10.09 0.90
N TRP A 200 11.55 9.82 1.28
CA TRP A 200 10.63 9.01 0.50
C TRP A 200 9.19 9.44 0.71
N ASP A 201 8.39 9.29 -0.35
CA ASP A 201 6.94 9.30 -0.30
C ASP A 201 6.41 7.90 -0.61
N TYR A 202 5.27 7.53 -0.01
CA TYR A 202 4.65 6.21 -0.19
C TYR A 202 3.35 6.31 -0.97
N GLU A 203 3.16 5.42 -1.96
CA GLU A 203 1.99 5.36 -2.87
C GLU A 203 1.55 6.76 -3.38
N LYS A 204 2.52 7.64 -3.64
CA LYS A 204 2.30 9.09 -3.88
C LYS A 204 1.42 9.37 -5.10
N GLU A 205 1.67 8.62 -6.17
CA GLU A 205 1.06 8.85 -7.49
C GLU A 205 0.68 7.52 -8.13
N GLY A 206 -0.48 7.50 -8.78
CA GLY A 206 -0.93 6.38 -9.59
C GLY A 206 -0.81 6.70 -11.07
N PHE A 207 -0.40 5.70 -11.85
CA PHE A 207 -0.18 5.81 -13.29
C PHE A 207 -1.20 4.98 -14.05
N GLU A 208 -1.85 5.60 -15.04
CA GLU A 208 -2.72 4.87 -15.95
C GLU A 208 -1.86 4.03 -16.90
N LEU A 209 -2.21 2.75 -17.01
CA LEU A 209 -1.58 1.81 -17.93
C LEU A 209 -2.57 1.43 -19.00
N ASP A 210 -2.17 1.58 -20.26
CA ASP A 210 -2.99 1.20 -21.41
C ASP A 210 -2.19 0.45 -22.47
N SER A 211 -2.34 -0.86 -22.51
CA SER A 211 -1.73 -1.70 -23.54
C SER A 211 -2.68 -2.82 -23.94
N LYS A 212 -2.35 -3.50 -25.04
CA LYS A 212 -3.07 -4.70 -25.49
C LYS A 212 -3.07 -5.88 -24.48
N TYR A 213 -2.25 -5.82 -23.42
CA TYR A 213 -2.09 -6.90 -22.44
C TYR A 213 -2.61 -6.55 -21.04
N ILE A 214 -2.66 -5.27 -20.71
CA ILE A 214 -3.06 -4.76 -19.40
C ILE A 214 -3.67 -3.37 -19.57
N GLN A 215 -4.82 -3.14 -18.96
CA GLN A 215 -5.46 -1.84 -18.81
C GLN A 215 -5.81 -1.63 -17.34
N GLY A 216 -5.48 -0.49 -16.76
CA GLY A 216 -5.78 -0.19 -15.36
C GLY A 216 -4.84 0.84 -14.77
N TYR A 217 -4.71 0.83 -13.43
CA TYR A 217 -3.79 1.70 -12.72
C TYR A 217 -2.66 0.91 -12.08
N TYR A 218 -1.47 1.53 -12.06
CA TYR A 218 -0.30 1.06 -11.35
C TYR A 218 0.12 2.11 -10.32
N ILE A 219 0.19 1.68 -9.06
CA ILE A 219 0.59 2.53 -7.93
C ILE A 219 1.85 1.88 -7.37
N PRO A 220 3.04 2.46 -7.65
CA PRO A 220 4.28 1.98 -7.06
C PRO A 220 4.35 2.25 -5.55
N ASP A 221 5.17 1.47 -4.85
CA ASP A 221 5.27 1.56 -3.38
C ASP A 221 5.97 2.85 -2.92
N PHE A 222 7.19 3.13 -3.40
CA PHE A 222 7.97 4.29 -2.92
C PHE A 222 8.43 5.21 -4.03
N PHE A 223 8.45 6.50 -3.74
CA PHE A 223 8.97 7.56 -4.59
C PHE A 223 10.12 8.25 -3.86
N LEU A 224 11.27 8.31 -4.51
CA LEU A 224 12.46 9.01 -4.02
C LEU A 224 12.78 10.18 -4.96
N ASP A 225 13.79 10.97 -4.59
CA ASP A 225 14.30 12.05 -5.43
C ASP A 225 14.76 11.57 -6.82
N ASN A 226 14.82 12.51 -7.77
CA ASN A 226 15.29 12.30 -9.14
C ASN A 226 14.46 11.24 -9.91
N ASN A 227 13.14 11.21 -9.71
CA ASN A 227 12.20 10.31 -10.37
C ASN A 227 12.54 8.82 -10.17
N ILE A 228 13.18 8.46 -9.05
CA ILE A 228 13.41 7.06 -8.70
C ILE A 228 12.14 6.53 -8.03
N ILE A 229 11.65 5.42 -8.55
CA ILE A 229 10.49 4.73 -8.01
C ILE A 229 10.94 3.33 -7.60
N ILE A 230 10.46 2.86 -6.45
CA ILE A 230 10.72 1.52 -5.94
C ILE A 230 9.42 0.72 -5.92
N GLU A 231 9.44 -0.48 -6.51
CA GLU A 231 8.41 -1.51 -6.32
C GLU A 231 9.01 -2.65 -5.50
N ILE A 232 8.33 -3.01 -4.42
CA ILE A 232 8.66 -4.12 -3.55
C ILE A 232 7.72 -5.28 -3.83
N LYS A 233 8.28 -6.45 -4.13
CA LYS A 233 7.47 -7.63 -4.47
C LYS A 233 7.95 -8.91 -3.83
N GLY A 234 7.06 -9.54 -3.05
CA GLY A 234 7.27 -10.90 -2.55
C GLY A 234 7.08 -11.99 -3.60
N PHE A 235 6.19 -11.77 -4.56
CA PHE A 235 5.81 -12.74 -5.59
C PHE A 235 5.40 -12.04 -6.88
N TRP A 236 5.94 -12.50 -8.01
CA TRP A 236 5.66 -11.96 -9.33
C TRP A 236 4.62 -12.79 -10.05
N ASP A 237 3.34 -12.45 -9.87
CA ASP A 237 2.26 -13.00 -10.69
C ASP A 237 2.23 -12.39 -12.11
N ASP A 238 1.37 -12.93 -12.97
CA ASP A 238 1.26 -12.52 -14.36
C ASP A 238 0.86 -11.04 -14.53
N GLU A 239 -0.09 -10.58 -13.72
CA GLU A 239 -0.56 -9.21 -13.77
C GLU A 239 0.53 -8.22 -13.34
N SER A 240 1.24 -8.51 -12.25
CA SER A 240 2.32 -7.66 -11.73
C SER A 240 3.45 -7.52 -12.74
N ARG A 241 3.87 -8.61 -13.38
CA ARG A 241 4.91 -8.57 -14.42
C ARG A 241 4.48 -7.72 -15.61
N LYS A 242 3.22 -7.85 -16.05
CA LYS A 242 2.66 -7.06 -17.15
C LYS A 242 2.57 -5.58 -16.81
N LYS A 243 2.13 -5.23 -15.59
CA LYS A 243 2.07 -3.84 -15.11
C LYS A 243 3.45 -3.18 -15.11
N VAL A 244 4.45 -3.83 -14.52
CA VAL A 244 5.82 -3.31 -14.46
C VAL A 244 6.42 -3.14 -15.85
N ARG A 245 6.21 -4.09 -16.76
CA ARG A 245 6.65 -3.95 -18.16
C ARG A 245 5.97 -2.75 -18.82
N CYS A 246 4.64 -2.69 -18.78
CA CYS A 246 3.86 -1.62 -19.39
C CYS A 246 4.27 -0.24 -18.85
N PHE A 247 4.46 -0.13 -17.53
CA PHE A 247 4.92 1.09 -16.90
C PHE A 247 6.27 1.55 -17.44
N LYS A 248 7.26 0.66 -17.53
CA LYS A 248 8.59 0.99 -18.08
C LYS A 248 8.53 1.42 -19.55
N GLU A 249 7.60 0.87 -20.32
CA GLU A 249 7.38 1.24 -21.73
C GLU A 249 6.75 2.64 -21.86
N GLN A 250 5.80 2.98 -20.99
CA GLN A 250 5.02 4.22 -21.08
C GLN A 250 5.63 5.41 -20.34
N TYR A 251 6.33 5.16 -19.23
CA TYR A 251 6.82 6.18 -18.29
C TYR A 251 8.34 6.13 -18.17
N ASN A 252 9.04 6.30 -19.29
CA ASN A 252 10.50 6.22 -19.39
C ASN A 252 11.25 7.35 -18.65
N ASN A 253 10.55 8.39 -18.21
CA ASN A 253 11.06 9.50 -17.41
C ASN A 253 11.29 9.11 -15.94
N TYR A 254 10.72 7.99 -15.50
CA TYR A 254 10.96 7.41 -14.18
C TYR A 254 11.96 6.26 -14.22
N LYS A 255 12.78 6.19 -13.18
CA LYS A 255 13.69 5.06 -12.96
C LYS A 255 13.04 4.08 -11.98
N LEU A 256 12.31 3.11 -12.52
CA LEU A 256 11.70 2.04 -11.73
C LEU A 256 12.74 0.98 -11.33
N LEU A 257 12.97 0.86 -10.03
CA LEU A 257 13.82 -0.14 -9.40
C LEU A 257 12.97 -1.15 -8.66
N LEU A 258 13.29 -2.43 -8.85
CA LEU A 258 12.52 -3.53 -8.28
C LEU A 258 13.30 -4.14 -7.11
N ILE A 259 12.61 -4.42 -6.02
CA ILE A 259 13.15 -5.08 -4.83
C ILE A 259 12.28 -6.29 -4.55
N ASP A 260 12.81 -7.48 -4.82
CA ASP A 260 12.12 -8.73 -4.54
C ASP A 260 12.92 -9.62 -3.58
N SER A 261 12.53 -10.89 -3.48
CA SER A 261 13.13 -11.85 -2.55
C SER A 261 14.66 -11.87 -2.59
N ASP A 262 15.26 -11.86 -3.78
CA ASP A 262 16.72 -11.93 -3.92
C ASP A 262 17.42 -10.75 -3.26
N MET A 263 16.90 -9.54 -3.49
CA MET A 263 17.46 -8.32 -2.93
C MET A 263 17.11 -8.17 -1.46
N MET A 264 15.89 -8.51 -1.08
CA MET A 264 15.43 -8.45 0.31
C MET A 264 16.23 -9.38 1.22
N ILE A 265 16.69 -10.54 0.74
CA ILE A 265 17.61 -11.40 1.52
C ILE A 265 18.90 -10.63 1.85
N THR A 266 19.49 -9.95 0.87
CA THR A 266 20.71 -9.16 1.09
C THR A 266 20.45 -7.98 2.03
N LEU A 267 19.36 -7.24 1.83
CA LEU A 267 18.97 -6.13 2.71
C LEU A 267 18.71 -6.59 4.15
N TRP A 268 18.03 -7.73 4.32
CA TRP A 268 17.80 -8.34 5.62
C TRP A 268 19.12 -8.66 6.33
N LYS A 269 20.09 -9.28 5.65
CA LYS A 269 21.41 -9.58 6.24
C LYS A 269 22.14 -8.32 6.69
N LEU A 270 22.07 -7.26 5.90
CA LEU A 270 22.81 -6.02 6.14
C LEU A 270 22.21 -5.16 7.25
N TYR A 271 20.88 -5.10 7.35
CA TYR A 271 20.18 -4.09 8.13
C TYR A 271 19.32 -4.60 9.28
N SER A 272 18.86 -5.86 9.26
CA SER A 272 17.91 -6.35 10.28
C SER A 272 18.43 -6.28 11.72
N ASN A 273 19.74 -6.45 11.91
CA ASN A 273 20.37 -6.34 13.23
C ASN A 273 20.74 -4.90 13.62
N LYS A 274 20.66 -3.94 12.69
CA LYS A 274 21.02 -2.53 12.88
C LYS A 274 19.81 -1.64 13.15
N ILE A 275 18.63 -2.10 12.76
CA ILE A 275 17.39 -1.32 12.76
C ILE A 275 16.41 -1.96 13.74
N GLU A 276 15.97 -1.18 14.74
CA GLU A 276 14.93 -1.60 15.68
C GLU A 276 13.57 -1.72 14.98
N GLY A 277 12.71 -2.63 15.45
CA GLY A 277 11.35 -2.79 14.92
C GLY A 277 11.26 -3.55 13.60
N TRP A 278 12.35 -4.17 13.14
CA TRP A 278 12.36 -5.02 11.95
C TRP A 278 11.31 -6.15 12.02
N GLU A 279 10.44 -6.25 11.01
CA GLU A 279 9.26 -7.12 11.02
C GLU A 279 9.52 -8.47 10.33
N SER A 280 10.23 -8.47 9.21
CA SER A 280 10.37 -9.65 8.36
C SER A 280 11.34 -10.66 8.96
N LYS A 281 10.84 -11.88 9.17
CA LYS A 281 11.62 -12.99 9.73
C LYS A 281 12.16 -13.85 8.60
N GLY A 282 13.49 -14.01 8.54
CA GLY A 282 14.18 -15.02 7.73
C GLY A 282 13.66 -15.18 6.31
N ILE A 283 14.27 -14.49 5.35
CA ILE A 283 13.83 -14.56 3.95
C ILE A 283 14.49 -15.76 3.28
N SER A 284 13.68 -16.65 2.69
CA SER A 284 14.17 -17.87 2.04
C SER A 284 14.63 -17.60 0.61
N ASN A 285 15.80 -18.12 0.26
CA ASN A 285 16.29 -18.17 -1.12
C ASN A 285 15.51 -19.27 -1.88
N LYS A 286 14.50 -18.85 -2.63
CA LYS A 286 13.60 -19.71 -3.40
C LYS A 286 14.03 -19.78 -4.84
N ASN A 287 13.68 -20.90 -5.48
CA ASN A 287 13.82 -21.01 -6.93
C ASN A 287 12.67 -20.28 -7.63
N GLU A 288 12.91 -19.83 -8.85
CA GLU A 288 11.91 -19.20 -9.71
C GLU A 288 11.85 -19.91 -11.07
N LYS A 289 10.63 -20.09 -11.59
CA LYS A 289 10.43 -20.77 -12.87
C LYS A 289 10.27 -19.76 -13.99
N LEU A 290 11.24 -19.70 -14.90
CA LEU A 290 11.24 -18.78 -16.01
C LEU A 290 10.91 -19.46 -17.35
N PRO A 291 9.98 -18.93 -18.14
CA PRO A 291 9.74 -19.39 -19.50
C PRO A 291 10.80 -18.85 -20.46
N VAL A 292 11.38 -19.78 -21.21
CA VAL A 292 12.28 -19.57 -22.34
C VAL A 292 11.49 -19.69 -23.63
N VAL A 293 11.44 -18.59 -24.38
CA VAL A 293 10.62 -18.43 -25.59
C VAL A 293 11.49 -18.31 -26.85
N GLY A 294 10.84 -18.41 -28.00
CA GLY A 294 11.50 -18.37 -29.31
C GLY A 294 12.31 -19.62 -29.63
N ILE A 295 12.06 -20.72 -28.92
CA ILE A 295 12.79 -22.00 -29.07
C ILE A 295 12.53 -22.71 -30.41
N THR A 296 11.52 -22.27 -31.17
CA THR A 296 11.12 -22.86 -32.45
C THR A 296 11.84 -22.26 -33.66
N ILE A 297 12.67 -21.23 -33.48
CA ILE A 297 13.37 -20.57 -34.60
C ILE A 297 14.38 -21.54 -35.22
N ALA A 298 14.30 -21.69 -36.55
CA ALA A 298 14.99 -22.74 -37.31
C ALA A 298 16.50 -22.82 -37.04
N ASN A 299 17.20 -21.69 -36.89
CA ASN A 299 18.65 -21.65 -36.68
C ASN A 299 19.09 -22.24 -35.32
N ARG A 300 18.20 -22.27 -34.33
CA ARG A 300 18.48 -22.80 -32.99
C ARG A 300 17.69 -24.02 -32.59
N LYS A 301 16.65 -24.38 -33.35
CA LYS A 301 15.79 -25.54 -33.07
C LYS A 301 16.58 -26.83 -32.86
N LYS A 302 17.64 -27.06 -33.64
CA LYS A 302 18.51 -28.24 -33.47
C LYS A 302 19.16 -28.35 -32.08
N TYR A 303 19.51 -27.21 -31.46
CA TYR A 303 20.10 -27.20 -30.11
C TYR A 303 19.04 -27.43 -29.04
N VAL A 304 17.84 -26.86 -29.23
CA VAL A 304 16.67 -27.08 -28.36
C VAL A 304 16.18 -28.53 -28.40
N ASP A 305 16.25 -29.17 -29.57
CA ASP A 305 15.86 -30.57 -29.70
C ASP A 305 16.81 -31.48 -28.91
N ASN A 306 18.10 -31.14 -28.88
CA ASN A 306 19.15 -31.89 -28.18
C ASN A 306 19.18 -31.68 -26.66
N ILE A 307 18.69 -30.56 -26.13
CA ILE A 307 18.73 -30.33 -24.69
C ILE A 307 17.69 -31.17 -23.94
N GLU A 308 18.13 -31.84 -22.88
CA GLU A 308 17.29 -32.69 -22.02
C GLU A 308 16.80 -31.98 -20.76
N ILE A 309 15.73 -32.52 -20.16
CA ILE A 309 15.26 -32.06 -18.85
C ILE A 309 16.29 -32.46 -17.80
N GLY A 310 16.66 -31.51 -16.93
CA GLY A 310 17.72 -31.66 -15.94
C GLY A 310 19.07 -31.08 -16.36
N GLU A 311 19.25 -30.71 -17.62
CA GLU A 311 20.47 -30.06 -18.07
C GLU A 311 20.59 -28.61 -17.58
N GLU A 312 21.83 -28.20 -17.29
CA GLU A 312 22.18 -26.83 -16.95
C GLU A 312 22.22 -25.94 -18.19
N VAL A 313 21.78 -24.69 -18.02
CA VAL A 313 21.83 -23.65 -19.04
C VAL A 313 22.36 -22.35 -18.44
N TYR A 314 22.81 -21.44 -19.30
CA TYR A 314 23.38 -20.16 -18.89
C TYR A 314 22.53 -18.98 -19.35
N LEU A 315 22.40 -18.00 -18.47
CA LEU A 315 21.76 -16.71 -18.77
C LEU A 315 22.81 -15.70 -19.20
N LYS A 316 22.58 -15.00 -20.31
CA LYS A 316 23.47 -13.95 -20.81
C LYS A 316 22.68 -12.72 -21.24
N ARG A 317 23.04 -11.54 -20.72
CA ARG A 317 22.44 -10.27 -21.17
C ARG A 317 22.84 -9.97 -22.62
N GLU A 318 21.86 -9.53 -23.40
CA GLU A 318 22.06 -8.97 -24.74
C GLU A 318 21.63 -7.50 -24.72
N LEU A 319 22.59 -6.60 -24.45
CA LEU A 319 22.31 -5.17 -24.27
C LEU A 319 21.96 -4.46 -25.58
N ASP A 320 22.49 -4.94 -26.70
CA ASP A 320 22.29 -4.34 -28.03
C ASP A 320 21.09 -4.94 -28.79
N ASN A 321 20.17 -5.60 -28.08
CA ASN A 321 18.99 -6.19 -28.70
C ASN A 321 18.05 -5.09 -29.23
N LYS A 322 17.73 -5.14 -30.52
CA LYS A 322 16.93 -4.10 -31.20
C LYS A 322 15.45 -4.09 -30.84
N TYR A 323 14.95 -5.13 -30.16
CA TYR A 323 13.54 -5.33 -29.88
C TYR A 323 13.20 -5.24 -28.39
N ASP A 324 14.09 -5.70 -27.52
CA ASP A 324 13.91 -5.69 -26.07
C ASP A 324 15.24 -5.36 -25.38
N VAL A 325 15.33 -4.16 -24.81
CA VAL A 325 16.52 -3.71 -24.06
C VAL A 325 16.83 -4.60 -22.85
N ASN A 326 15.84 -5.36 -22.36
CA ASN A 326 16.00 -6.28 -21.23
C ASN A 326 16.35 -7.70 -21.66
N ALA A 327 16.55 -7.98 -22.96
CA ALA A 327 16.71 -9.34 -23.50
C ALA A 327 17.78 -10.18 -22.78
N ILE A 328 17.39 -11.39 -22.36
CA ILE A 328 18.28 -12.36 -21.71
C ILE A 328 18.31 -13.63 -22.55
N GLN A 329 19.45 -13.93 -23.13
CA GLN A 329 19.70 -15.17 -23.86
C GLN A 329 19.78 -16.34 -22.89
N VAL A 330 19.27 -17.50 -23.33
CA VAL A 330 19.48 -18.79 -22.68
C VAL A 330 20.37 -19.64 -23.58
N LEU A 331 21.53 -20.04 -23.07
CA LEU A 331 22.56 -20.77 -23.80
C LEU A 331 22.75 -22.17 -23.22
N ASP A 332 23.10 -23.15 -24.05
CA ASP A 332 23.58 -24.45 -23.58
C ASP A 332 25.04 -24.37 -23.07
N LEU A 333 25.59 -25.50 -22.59
CA LEU A 333 26.98 -25.59 -22.11
C LEU A 333 28.03 -25.27 -23.17
N ASN A 334 27.69 -25.43 -24.45
CA ASN A 334 28.57 -25.14 -25.59
C ASN A 334 28.44 -23.69 -26.07
N GLY A 335 27.61 -22.87 -25.42
CA GLY A 335 27.34 -21.49 -25.80
C GLY A 335 26.35 -21.34 -26.97
N ASN A 336 25.66 -22.39 -27.39
CA ASN A 336 24.64 -22.29 -28.42
C ASN A 336 23.37 -21.64 -27.86
N LEU A 337 22.80 -20.71 -28.61
CA LEU A 337 21.56 -20.03 -28.23
C LEU A 337 20.36 -20.97 -28.33
N LEU A 338 19.66 -21.18 -27.22
CA LEU A 338 18.42 -21.98 -27.15
C LEU A 338 17.17 -21.11 -27.30
N GLY A 339 17.18 -19.92 -26.71
CA GLY A 339 16.02 -19.06 -26.62
C GLY A 339 16.29 -17.77 -25.87
N TYR A 340 15.22 -17.08 -25.50
CA TYR A 340 15.27 -15.90 -24.63
C TYR A 340 14.35 -16.09 -23.44
N ILE A 341 14.69 -15.54 -22.28
CA ILE A 341 13.72 -15.35 -21.20
C ILE A 341 12.57 -14.50 -21.74
N SER A 342 11.32 -14.86 -21.44
CA SER A 342 10.17 -14.08 -21.87
C SER A 342 10.31 -12.61 -21.45
N ALA A 343 9.89 -11.68 -22.30
CA ALA A 343 10.04 -10.24 -22.05
C ALA A 343 9.52 -9.78 -20.67
N GLU A 344 8.41 -10.33 -20.21
CA GLU A 344 7.81 -10.00 -18.90
C GLU A 344 8.74 -10.35 -17.72
N TRP A 345 9.44 -11.47 -17.80
CA TRP A 345 10.44 -11.87 -16.82
C TRP A 345 11.79 -11.20 -17.06
N ALA A 346 12.14 -10.90 -18.30
CA ALA A 346 13.39 -10.24 -18.67
C ALA A 346 13.48 -8.84 -18.03
N VAL A 347 12.36 -8.10 -17.95
CA VAL A 347 12.25 -6.82 -17.23
C VAL A 347 12.66 -6.90 -15.76
N ILE A 348 12.49 -8.07 -15.13
CA ILE A 348 12.87 -8.34 -13.75
C ILE A 348 14.30 -8.89 -13.68
N TYR A 349 14.66 -9.91 -14.46
CA TYR A 349 15.97 -10.53 -14.28
C TYR A 349 17.14 -9.74 -14.89
N SER A 350 16.87 -8.82 -15.82
CA SER A 350 17.91 -8.00 -16.45
C SER A 350 18.67 -7.16 -15.44
N TYR A 351 17.94 -6.42 -14.58
CA TYR A 351 18.56 -5.58 -13.55
C TYR A 351 19.36 -6.41 -12.54
N LYS A 352 18.87 -7.61 -12.19
CA LYS A 352 19.55 -8.49 -11.24
C LYS A 352 20.90 -8.95 -11.78
N LEU A 353 20.92 -9.38 -13.04
CA LEU A 353 22.16 -9.77 -13.72
C LEU A 353 23.14 -8.59 -13.85
N GLU A 354 22.63 -7.40 -14.17
CA GLU A 354 23.45 -6.17 -14.30
C GLU A 354 24.05 -5.72 -12.96
N LEU A 355 23.34 -5.91 -11.85
CA LEU A 355 23.87 -5.68 -10.50
C LEU A 355 24.94 -6.70 -10.10
N GLY A 356 25.08 -7.80 -10.83
CA GLY A 356 26.05 -8.86 -10.57
C GLY A 356 25.48 -10.09 -9.86
N MET A 357 24.15 -10.21 -9.72
CA MET A 357 23.54 -11.44 -9.20
C MET A 357 23.76 -12.59 -10.18
N LYS A 358 24.22 -13.74 -9.67
CA LYS A 358 24.52 -14.94 -10.44
C LYS A 358 23.46 -16.00 -10.15
N TYR A 359 23.06 -16.73 -11.18
CA TYR A 359 22.02 -17.74 -11.11
C TYR A 359 22.51 -19.07 -11.65
N THR A 360 22.17 -20.16 -10.98
CA THR A 360 22.05 -21.46 -11.65
C THR A 360 20.73 -21.52 -12.39
N ALA A 361 20.69 -22.27 -13.48
CA ALA A 361 19.49 -22.48 -14.26
C ALA A 361 19.46 -23.90 -14.81
N VAL A 362 18.36 -24.62 -14.59
CA VAL A 362 18.19 -26.01 -15.00
C VAL A 362 16.90 -26.15 -15.80
N VAL A 363 16.93 -26.87 -16.92
CA VAL A 363 15.72 -27.17 -17.70
C VAL A 363 14.79 -28.08 -16.90
N THR A 364 13.56 -27.65 -16.65
CA THR A 364 12.56 -28.44 -15.89
C THR A 364 11.37 -28.87 -16.71
N LYS A 365 11.11 -28.22 -17.85
CA LYS A 365 10.02 -28.59 -18.75
C LYS A 365 10.35 -28.20 -20.18
N LYS A 366 10.01 -29.05 -21.15
CA LYS A 366 10.11 -28.75 -22.58
C LYS A 366 8.75 -28.96 -23.25
N GLU A 367 8.17 -27.89 -23.79
CA GLU A 367 6.93 -27.92 -24.58
C GLU A 367 7.21 -27.49 -26.02
N GLN A 368 6.19 -27.52 -26.88
CA GLN A 368 6.35 -27.23 -28.31
C GLN A 368 6.86 -25.81 -28.60
N LYS A 369 6.48 -24.81 -27.81
CA LYS A 369 6.79 -23.38 -28.04
C LYS A 369 7.52 -22.71 -26.90
N VAL A 370 7.62 -23.37 -25.75
CA VAL A 370 8.21 -22.83 -24.52
C VAL A 370 8.97 -23.92 -23.80
N MET A 371 10.11 -23.54 -23.23
CA MET A 371 10.86 -24.37 -22.29
C MET A 371 10.82 -23.65 -20.94
N ILE A 372 10.70 -24.37 -19.83
CA ILE A 372 10.75 -23.78 -18.49
C ILE A 372 12.09 -24.14 -17.87
N ILE A 373 12.77 -23.12 -17.35
CA ILE A 373 13.97 -23.29 -16.53
C ILE A 373 13.63 -22.96 -15.08
N ASP A 374 14.20 -23.69 -14.14
CA ASP A 374 14.16 -23.37 -12.72
C ASP A 374 15.50 -22.72 -12.36
N ILE A 375 15.44 -21.52 -11.81
CA ILE A 375 16.63 -20.73 -11.51
C ILE A 375 16.75 -20.44 -10.03
N LYS A 376 17.98 -20.27 -9.54
CA LYS A 376 18.24 -19.91 -8.14
C LYS A 376 19.45 -19.00 -8.04
N ARG A 377 19.35 -17.93 -7.25
CA ARG A 377 20.50 -17.07 -6.97
C ARG A 377 21.53 -17.86 -6.15
N ILE A 378 22.79 -17.88 -6.62
CA ILE A 378 23.88 -18.65 -5.99
C ILE A 378 24.83 -17.81 -5.16
N ASN A 379 25.05 -16.54 -5.51
CA ASN A 379 25.94 -15.64 -4.78
C ASN A 379 25.18 -14.78 -3.77
N ILE A 380 24.48 -15.46 -2.85
CA ILE A 380 23.59 -14.80 -1.88
C ILE A 380 24.35 -14.16 -0.71
N GLU A 381 25.59 -14.60 -0.51
CA GLU A 381 26.58 -14.07 0.42
C GLU A 381 27.23 -12.78 -0.06
N GLU A 382 27.17 -12.47 -1.36
CA GLU A 382 27.63 -11.19 -1.89
C GLU A 382 26.60 -10.07 -1.59
N ASP A 383 27.10 -8.92 -1.12
CA ASP A 383 26.30 -7.72 -0.79
C ASP A 383 25.86 -6.92 -2.03
N ILE A 384 25.12 -7.60 -2.91
CA ILE A 384 24.61 -7.06 -4.15
C ILE A 384 23.26 -6.37 -3.89
N ILE A 385 23.32 -5.03 -3.82
CA ILE A 385 22.18 -4.12 -3.67
C ILE A 385 22.40 -2.87 -4.54
N TYR A 386 21.34 -2.09 -4.75
CA TYR A 386 21.49 -0.79 -5.41
C TYR A 386 22.47 0.11 -4.66
N LYS A 387 23.28 0.86 -5.41
CA LYS A 387 24.36 1.70 -4.84
C LYS A 387 23.87 2.69 -3.79
N PHE A 388 22.68 3.26 -3.95
CA PHE A 388 22.12 4.23 -3.00
C PHE A 388 21.69 3.60 -1.67
N LEU A 389 21.55 2.27 -1.63
CA LEU A 389 21.24 1.50 -0.42
C LEU A 389 22.49 1.03 0.32
N LYS A 390 23.69 1.41 -0.12
CA LYS A 390 24.92 1.15 0.62
C LYS A 390 25.16 2.28 1.61
N GLU A 391 25.60 1.94 2.82
CA GLU A 391 26.10 2.95 3.76
C GLU A 391 27.22 3.74 3.08
N LYS A 392 27.15 5.07 3.20
CA LYS A 392 28.26 5.93 2.80
C LYS A 392 29.36 5.73 3.83
N ASP A 393 30.59 5.49 3.37
CA ASP A 393 31.76 5.47 4.26
C ASP A 393 31.74 6.76 5.11
N LYS A 394 31.72 6.58 6.43
CA LYS A 394 31.64 7.69 7.41
C LYS A 394 32.92 8.51 7.44
#